data_AF-A0A7V4KB33-F1
#
_entry.id   AF-A0A7V4KB33-F1
#
_cell.length_a   1.000
_cell.length_b   1.000
_cell.length_c   1.000
_cell.angle_alpha   90.00
_cell.angle_beta   90.00
_cell.angle_gamma   90.00
#
_symmetry.space_group_name_H-M   'P 1'
#
loop_
_entity.id
_entity.type
_entity.pdbx_description
1 polymer ?
#
loop_
_entity_poly.entity_id
_entity_poly.type
_entity_poly.pdbx_seq_one_letter_code
_entity_poly.pdbx_strand_id
1 'polypeptide(L)'
;MQQIVSKDQLQKFIQAYLLQIKEMTAKHTSIERGLLFPEYLSYCFHVKGYISKTYGVAIEFVEPTGEWEADDWKIDIQEVNERIENVVLPLIPGGKNGFFEINGENNVIEDLNLITDTFFTKYKDVIKTLSKGTNLLGKDIEWFVRVKGGDVKLVDIGIACRVDDKDILKKVKFLWIIGTNSAEFFSENVAKQHATQDVQRYLTRLIPKIPISLLMESIEYYYQLVRKKEIMEEDVLKFLLNHPFMLSLDIEQLFYKPKLSEKYVPD
;
A
#
# COMPACT_ATOMS: atom_id res chain seq x y z
N MET A 1 -29.21 -8.76 -10.50
CA MET A 1 -28.23 -9.49 -9.66
C MET A 1 -26.86 -8.95 -10.01
N GLN A 2 -26.13 -8.41 -9.03
CA GLN A 2 -24.77 -7.94 -9.25
C GLN A 2 -23.86 -9.17 -9.38
N GLN A 3 -23.06 -9.24 -10.45
CA GLN A 3 -22.14 -10.36 -10.67
C GLN A 3 -21.00 -10.26 -9.66
N ILE A 4 -20.77 -11.35 -8.90
CA ILE A 4 -19.66 -11.45 -7.96
C ILE A 4 -18.37 -11.74 -8.74
N VAL A 5 -17.27 -11.10 -8.35
CA VAL A 5 -15.94 -11.34 -8.92
C VAL A 5 -15.55 -12.82 -8.83
N SER A 6 -15.04 -13.37 -9.93
CA SER A 6 -14.51 -14.72 -9.98
C SER A 6 -13.02 -14.77 -9.63
N LYS A 7 -12.50 -15.96 -9.33
CA LYS A 7 -11.05 -16.13 -9.08
C LYS A 7 -10.20 -15.69 -10.27
N ASP A 8 -10.56 -16.11 -11.48
CA ASP A 8 -9.86 -15.72 -12.72
C ASP A 8 -9.89 -14.19 -12.92
N GLN A 9 -11.03 -13.56 -12.63
CA GLN A 9 -11.15 -12.12 -12.74
C GLN A 9 -10.28 -11.37 -11.74
N LEU A 10 -10.27 -11.79 -10.47
CA LEU A 10 -9.39 -11.20 -9.46
C LEU A 10 -7.91 -11.44 -9.81
N GLN A 11 -7.57 -12.60 -10.38
CA GLN A 11 -6.21 -12.90 -10.83
C GLN A 11 -5.76 -11.93 -11.91
N LYS A 12 -6.59 -11.73 -12.95
CA LYS A 12 -6.32 -10.77 -14.02
C LYS A 12 -6.22 -9.34 -13.51
N PHE A 13 -7.08 -8.97 -12.56
CA PHE A 13 -7.02 -7.67 -11.89
C PHE A 13 -5.68 -7.44 -11.18
N ILE A 14 -5.22 -8.41 -10.38
CA ILE A 14 -3.93 -8.35 -9.69
C ILE A 14 -2.78 -8.27 -10.72
N GLN A 15 -2.81 -9.12 -11.75
CA GLN A 15 -1.78 -9.13 -12.80
C GLN A 15 -1.69 -7.78 -13.52
N ALA A 16 -2.84 -7.18 -13.87
CA ALA A 16 -2.89 -5.87 -14.50
C ALA A 16 -2.33 -4.76 -13.60
N TYR A 17 -2.65 -4.79 -12.32
CA TYR A 17 -2.11 -3.86 -11.32
C TYR A 17 -0.59 -3.97 -11.23
N LEU A 18 -0.06 -5.19 -11.13
CA LEU A 18 1.38 -5.47 -11.07
C LEU A 18 2.11 -5.06 -12.34
N LEU A 19 1.55 -5.37 -13.51
CA LEU A 19 2.13 -4.99 -14.80
C LEU A 19 2.22 -3.47 -14.95
N GLN A 20 1.16 -2.74 -14.57
CA GLN A 20 1.17 -1.27 -14.61
C GLN A 20 2.23 -0.67 -13.69
N ILE A 21 2.39 -1.20 -12.47
CA ILE A 21 3.47 -0.78 -11.56
C ILE A 21 4.82 -1.02 -12.22
N LYS A 22 5.02 -2.23 -12.80
CA LYS A 22 6.27 -2.61 -13.46
C LYS A 22 6.62 -1.66 -14.59
N GLU A 23 5.66 -1.33 -15.44
CA GLU A 23 5.82 -0.39 -16.56
C GLU A 23 6.18 1.02 -16.06
N MET A 24 5.47 1.53 -15.05
CA MET A 24 5.69 2.89 -14.53
C MET A 24 7.01 3.05 -13.78
N THR A 25 7.53 1.97 -13.21
CA THR A 25 8.79 1.95 -12.46
C THR A 25 9.95 1.36 -13.27
N ALA A 26 9.73 0.98 -14.54
CA ALA A 26 10.68 0.25 -15.40
C ALA A 26 12.06 0.91 -15.53
N LYS A 27 12.11 2.24 -15.40
CA LYS A 27 13.34 3.04 -15.47
C LYS A 27 14.24 2.97 -14.24
N HIS A 28 13.75 2.45 -13.12
CA HIS A 28 14.52 2.31 -11.89
C HIS A 28 15.04 0.88 -11.78
N THR A 29 16.35 0.74 -11.54
CA THR A 29 16.98 -0.54 -11.19
C THR A 29 16.44 -1.10 -9.87
N SER A 30 16.56 -2.40 -9.62
CA SER A 30 16.09 -3.02 -8.36
C SER A 30 16.67 -2.35 -7.12
N ILE A 31 17.94 -1.93 -7.16
CA ILE A 31 18.61 -1.21 -6.08
C ILE A 31 17.94 0.16 -5.85
N GLU A 32 17.73 0.94 -6.91
CA GLU A 32 17.07 2.24 -6.82
C GLU A 32 15.62 2.09 -6.34
N ARG A 33 14.92 1.04 -6.79
CA ARG A 33 13.56 0.78 -6.34
C ARG A 33 13.51 0.52 -4.84
N GLY A 34 14.38 -0.34 -4.32
CA GLY A 34 14.47 -0.63 -2.89
C GLY A 34 14.82 0.58 -2.01
N LEU A 35 15.38 1.65 -2.59
CA LEU A 35 15.64 2.91 -1.90
C LEU A 35 14.49 3.93 -2.02
N LEU A 36 13.76 3.91 -3.14
CA LEU A 36 12.77 4.93 -3.49
C LEU A 36 11.34 4.51 -3.15
N PHE A 37 11.02 3.23 -3.25
CA PHE A 37 9.67 2.72 -3.10
C PHE A 37 9.55 1.75 -1.91
N PRO A 38 8.34 1.60 -1.33
CA PRO A 38 8.07 0.55 -0.35
C PRO A 38 8.36 -0.84 -0.94
N GLU A 39 8.55 -1.83 -0.06
CA GLU A 39 8.95 -3.18 -0.46
C GLU A 39 8.04 -3.76 -1.55
N TYR A 40 6.72 -3.56 -1.46
CA TYR A 40 5.73 -4.12 -2.37
C TYR A 40 5.79 -3.59 -3.82
N LEU A 41 6.48 -2.47 -4.04
CA LEU A 41 6.77 -1.89 -5.37
C LEU A 41 8.20 -2.19 -5.84
N SER A 42 9.01 -2.83 -4.99
CA SER A 42 10.45 -3.03 -5.22
C SER A 42 10.83 -4.48 -5.51
N TYR A 43 10.03 -5.44 -5.03
CA TYR A 43 10.29 -6.87 -5.18
C TYR A 43 9.09 -7.63 -5.74
N CYS A 44 9.31 -8.80 -6.34
CA CYS A 44 8.25 -9.76 -6.62
C CYS A 44 7.71 -10.34 -5.30
N PHE A 45 6.42 -10.66 -5.26
CA PHE A 45 5.77 -11.24 -4.08
C PHE A 45 4.95 -12.49 -4.38
N HIS A 46 4.78 -13.28 -3.33
CA HIS A 46 3.60 -14.13 -3.18
C HIS A 46 2.41 -13.26 -2.76
N VAL A 47 1.46 -13.11 -3.68
CA VAL A 47 0.20 -12.39 -3.49
C VAL A 47 -0.92 -13.37 -3.22
N LYS A 48 -1.67 -13.14 -2.14
CA LYS A 48 -2.89 -13.87 -1.80
C LYS A 48 -4.12 -13.00 -2.03
N GLY A 49 -5.05 -13.49 -2.84
CA GLY A 49 -6.37 -12.92 -3.04
C GLY A 49 -7.42 -13.69 -2.24
N TYR A 50 -8.31 -12.97 -1.56
CA TYR A 50 -9.41 -13.54 -0.80
C TYR A 50 -10.72 -12.95 -1.31
N ILE A 51 -11.69 -13.81 -1.64
CA ILE A 51 -13.02 -13.40 -2.12
C ILE A 51 -14.05 -13.84 -1.09
N SER A 52 -14.72 -12.87 -0.47
CA SER A 52 -15.92 -13.09 0.32
C SER A 52 -17.15 -12.75 -0.52
N LYS A 53 -18.06 -13.72 -0.68
CA LYS A 53 -19.33 -13.52 -1.42
C LYS A 53 -20.26 -12.50 -0.75
N THR A 54 -19.96 -12.12 0.48
CA THR A 54 -20.78 -11.18 1.27
C THR A 54 -19.99 -9.94 1.70
N TYR A 55 -18.70 -10.07 1.98
CA TYR A 55 -17.94 -9.03 2.71
C TYR A 55 -16.81 -8.38 1.92
N GLY A 56 -16.73 -8.60 0.61
CA GLY A 56 -15.74 -7.94 -0.25
C GLY A 56 -14.52 -8.80 -0.57
N VAL A 57 -13.40 -8.15 -0.86
CA VAL A 57 -12.16 -8.78 -1.36
C VAL A 57 -10.95 -8.22 -0.63
N ALA A 58 -9.93 -9.06 -0.42
CA ALA A 58 -8.63 -8.62 0.04
C ALA A 58 -7.52 -9.14 -0.87
N ILE A 59 -6.48 -8.33 -1.03
CA ILE A 59 -5.26 -8.65 -1.78
C ILE A 59 -4.08 -8.38 -0.84
N GLU A 60 -3.37 -9.42 -0.42
CA GLU A 60 -2.25 -9.35 0.52
C GLU A 60 -0.94 -9.75 -0.16
N PHE A 61 0.11 -8.94 0.02
CA PHE A 61 1.47 -9.27 -0.41
C PHE A 61 2.19 -9.86 0.80
N VAL A 62 2.41 -11.17 0.77
CA VAL A 62 2.78 -11.96 1.95
C VAL A 62 4.30 -11.95 2.16
N GLU A 63 5.03 -12.49 1.19
CA GLU A 63 6.48 -12.61 1.26
C GLU A 63 7.13 -12.35 -0.10
N PRO A 64 8.34 -11.77 -0.12
CA PRO A 64 9.03 -11.47 -1.35
C PRO A 64 9.54 -12.78 -1.95
N THR A 65 9.34 -12.96 -3.25
CA THR A 65 9.78 -14.15 -4.00
C THR A 65 11.06 -13.91 -4.80
N GLY A 66 11.46 -12.65 -4.98
CA GLY A 66 12.68 -12.31 -5.69
C GLY A 66 12.73 -10.84 -6.09
N GLU A 67 13.74 -10.49 -6.87
CA GLU A 67 13.85 -9.18 -7.51
C GLU A 67 12.75 -9.00 -8.57
N TRP A 68 12.38 -7.75 -8.83
CA TRP A 68 11.27 -7.43 -9.73
C TRP A 68 11.49 -7.91 -11.18
N GLU A 69 12.75 -7.98 -11.60
CA GLU A 69 13.19 -8.40 -12.93
C GLU A 69 13.04 -9.91 -13.16
N ALA A 70 13.00 -10.71 -12.08
CA ALA A 70 12.83 -12.15 -12.17
C ALA A 70 11.42 -12.55 -12.62
N ASP A 71 10.44 -11.66 -12.45
CA ASP A 71 9.02 -11.87 -12.78
C ASP A 71 8.38 -13.08 -12.06
N ASP A 72 8.95 -13.47 -10.92
CA ASP A 72 8.57 -14.63 -10.11
C ASP A 72 7.33 -14.34 -9.22
N TRP A 73 6.32 -13.68 -9.79
CA TRP A 73 5.06 -13.41 -9.10
C TRP A 73 4.26 -14.69 -8.90
N LYS A 74 3.87 -14.94 -7.65
CA LYS A 74 2.94 -16.03 -7.33
C LYS A 74 1.62 -15.44 -6.88
N ILE A 75 0.51 -15.82 -7.51
CA ILE A 75 -0.84 -15.34 -7.16
C ILE A 75 -1.71 -16.54 -6.79
N ASP A 76 -2.15 -16.60 -5.53
CA ASP A 76 -3.08 -17.62 -5.05
C ASP A 76 -4.41 -16.98 -4.65
N ILE A 77 -5.54 -17.54 -5.10
CA ILE A 77 -6.87 -16.98 -4.82
C ILE A 77 -7.78 -17.97 -4.13
N GLN A 78 -8.32 -17.55 -2.99
CA GLN A 78 -9.20 -18.34 -2.14
C GLN A 78 -10.57 -17.68 -1.98
N GLU A 79 -11.61 -18.51 -1.95
CA GLU A 79 -12.96 -18.08 -1.52
C GLU A 79 -13.09 -18.33 -0.02
N VAL A 80 -13.70 -17.38 0.69
CA VAL A 80 -13.90 -17.41 2.14
C VAL A 80 -15.35 -17.05 2.48
N ASN A 81 -15.83 -17.58 3.60
CA ASN A 81 -17.20 -17.34 4.09
C ASN A 81 -17.26 -16.32 5.23
N GLU A 82 -16.12 -15.76 5.61
CA GLU A 82 -15.98 -14.83 6.73
C GLU A 82 -15.85 -13.38 6.25
N ARG A 83 -15.91 -12.45 7.20
CA ARG A 83 -15.60 -11.04 6.93
C ARG A 83 -14.17 -10.92 6.45
N ILE A 84 -13.99 -10.16 5.39
CA ILE A 84 -12.71 -10.14 4.69
C ILE A 84 -11.58 -9.64 5.59
N GLU A 85 -11.87 -8.66 6.46
CA GLU A 85 -10.88 -8.10 7.39
C GLU A 85 -10.43 -9.12 8.42
N ASN A 86 -11.31 -10.02 8.86
CA ASN A 86 -11.00 -11.05 9.86
C ASN A 86 -10.13 -12.18 9.30
N VAL A 87 -10.13 -12.37 7.97
CA VAL A 87 -9.27 -13.36 7.30
C VAL A 87 -7.82 -12.87 7.24
N VAL A 88 -7.63 -11.57 7.04
CA VAL A 88 -6.31 -10.97 6.79
C VAL A 88 -5.76 -10.19 7.99
N LEU A 89 -6.57 -9.86 8.99
CA LEU A 89 -6.14 -9.19 10.22
C LEU A 89 -6.58 -10.00 11.45
N PRO A 90 -5.81 -9.96 12.56
CA PRO A 90 -6.20 -10.64 13.78
C PRO A 90 -7.54 -10.11 14.32
N LEU A 91 -8.38 -11.02 14.78
CA LEU A 91 -9.59 -10.71 15.55
C LEU A 91 -9.30 -10.95 17.04
N ILE A 92 -9.74 -10.04 17.90
CA ILE A 92 -9.56 -10.14 19.34
C ILE A 92 -10.92 -10.33 20.00
N PRO A 93 -11.27 -11.55 20.43
CA PRO A 93 -12.56 -11.82 21.05
C PRO A 93 -12.79 -10.98 22.31
N GLY A 94 -14.00 -10.45 22.47
CA GLY A 94 -14.39 -9.70 23.67
C GLY A 94 -14.02 -8.21 23.67
N GLY A 95 -13.23 -7.75 22.70
CA GLY A 95 -13.03 -6.31 22.45
C GLY A 95 -14.32 -5.60 22.03
N LYS A 96 -14.30 -4.26 22.03
CA LYS A 96 -15.45 -3.44 21.62
C LYS A 96 -15.13 -2.33 20.62
N ASN A 97 -13.85 -1.99 20.47
CA ASN A 97 -13.41 -0.90 19.62
C ASN A 97 -12.57 -1.40 18.44
N GLY A 98 -12.22 -0.52 17.51
CA GLY A 98 -11.18 -0.77 16.53
C GLY A 98 -10.40 0.48 16.16
N PHE A 99 -9.28 0.32 15.47
CA PHE A 99 -8.39 1.45 15.15
C PHE A 99 -8.97 2.33 14.05
N PHE A 100 -9.38 1.75 12.92
CA PHE A 100 -9.79 2.52 11.74
C PHE A 100 -11.10 2.03 11.13
N GLU A 101 -12.12 2.89 11.17
CA GLU A 101 -13.34 2.67 10.41
C GLU A 101 -13.27 3.47 9.10
N ILE A 102 -13.27 2.75 7.97
CA ILE A 102 -13.12 3.32 6.64
C ILE A 102 -14.49 3.39 5.95
N ASN A 103 -14.80 4.56 5.43
CA ASN A 103 -15.94 4.80 4.58
C ASN A 103 -15.54 5.79 3.47
N GLY A 104 -15.03 5.26 2.36
CA GLY A 104 -14.51 6.03 1.24
C GLY A 104 -13.52 5.23 0.39
N GLU A 105 -13.22 5.75 -0.80
CA GLU A 105 -12.32 5.11 -1.77
C GLU A 105 -10.90 5.66 -1.67
N ASN A 106 -9.92 4.87 -2.10
CA ASN A 106 -8.51 5.24 -2.18
C ASN A 106 -7.87 5.63 -0.83
N ASN A 107 -8.32 5.02 0.28
CA ASN A 107 -7.72 5.28 1.58
C ASN A 107 -6.38 4.55 1.71
N VAL A 108 -5.43 5.20 2.39
CA VAL A 108 -4.11 4.63 2.65
C VAL A 108 -3.76 4.86 4.11
N ILE A 109 -3.35 3.79 4.79
CA ILE A 109 -2.76 3.83 6.12
C ILE A 109 -1.37 3.22 6.00
N GLU A 110 -0.34 3.94 6.42
CA GLU A 110 1.03 3.48 6.25
C GLU A 110 1.98 3.91 7.36
N ASP A 111 3.09 3.19 7.53
CA ASP A 111 4.17 3.50 8.46
C ASP A 111 3.72 3.61 9.93
N LEU A 112 2.75 2.78 10.34
CA LEU A 112 2.20 2.75 11.70
C LEU A 112 2.34 1.36 12.34
N ASN A 113 2.50 1.35 13.66
CA ASN A 113 2.32 0.15 14.47
C ASN A 113 1.01 0.26 15.25
N LEU A 114 0.11 -0.70 15.08
CA LEU A 114 -1.15 -0.84 15.80
C LEU A 114 -0.95 -1.82 16.95
N ILE A 115 -0.91 -1.30 18.17
CA ILE A 115 -0.52 -2.06 19.36
C ILE A 115 -1.67 -2.04 20.36
N THR A 116 -2.11 -3.20 20.81
CA THR A 116 -3.13 -3.26 21.87
C THR A 116 -2.53 -2.89 23.22
N ASP A 117 -3.34 -2.30 24.09
CA ASP A 117 -2.96 -1.93 25.45
C ASP A 117 -2.41 -3.11 26.26
N THR A 118 -3.00 -4.29 26.11
CA THR A 118 -2.56 -5.54 26.73
C THR A 118 -1.13 -5.93 26.32
N PHE A 119 -0.83 -5.83 25.01
CA PHE A 119 0.50 -6.12 24.49
C PHE A 119 1.49 -5.03 24.91
N PHE A 120 1.10 -3.77 24.78
CA PHE A 120 1.93 -2.63 25.13
C PHE A 120 2.31 -2.64 26.61
N THR A 121 1.39 -2.97 27.52
CA THR A 121 1.67 -3.00 28.97
C THR A 121 2.74 -4.05 29.30
N LYS A 122 2.73 -5.19 28.62
CA LYS A 122 3.72 -6.26 28.81
C LYS A 122 5.11 -5.90 28.27
N TYR A 123 5.17 -5.19 27.14
CA TYR A 123 6.42 -4.91 26.41
C TYR A 123 6.79 -3.42 26.34
N LYS A 124 6.25 -2.61 27.26
CA LYS A 124 6.31 -1.14 27.24
C LYS A 124 7.72 -0.61 27.03
N ASP A 125 8.67 -1.11 27.82
CA ASP A 125 10.04 -0.61 27.82
C ASP A 125 10.75 -0.96 26.50
N VAL A 126 10.49 -2.15 25.96
CA VAL A 126 11.03 -2.60 24.67
C VAL A 126 10.47 -1.74 23.53
N ILE A 127 9.15 -1.53 23.50
CA ILE A 127 8.47 -0.76 22.45
C ILE A 127 8.95 0.69 22.48
N LYS A 128 9.01 1.31 23.66
CA LYS A 128 9.48 2.69 23.82
C LYS A 128 10.96 2.86 23.45
N THR A 129 11.77 1.83 23.63
CA THR A 129 13.22 1.90 23.37
C THR A 129 13.56 1.61 21.91
N LEU A 130 12.86 0.65 21.28
CA LEU A 130 13.26 0.10 19.97
C LEU A 130 12.33 0.44 18.82
N SER A 131 11.10 0.90 19.09
CA SER A 131 10.18 1.24 18.00
C SER A 131 10.63 2.53 17.31
N LYS A 132 10.88 2.42 15.99
CA LYS A 132 11.23 3.56 15.12
C LYS A 132 10.02 4.12 14.37
N GLY A 133 8.88 3.44 14.42
CA GLY A 133 7.65 3.84 13.73
C GLY A 133 6.64 4.52 14.66
N THR A 134 5.65 5.19 14.07
CA THR A 134 4.55 5.80 14.83
C THR A 134 3.70 4.70 15.46
N ASN A 135 3.60 4.67 16.79
CA ASN A 135 2.80 3.67 17.50
C ASN A 135 1.41 4.25 17.84
N LEU A 136 0.36 3.55 17.44
CA LEU A 136 -1.00 3.81 17.89
C LEU A 136 -1.39 2.76 18.92
N LEU A 137 -1.79 3.22 20.10
CA LEU A 137 -2.21 2.37 21.20
C LEU A 137 -3.73 2.23 21.20
N GLY A 138 -4.21 0.99 21.11
CA GLY A 138 -5.62 0.66 21.09
C GLY A 138 -6.08 0.02 22.40
N LYS A 139 -7.15 0.55 22.99
CA LYS A 139 -7.77 0.01 24.21
C LYS A 139 -9.01 -0.80 23.87
N ASP A 140 -9.14 -1.99 24.45
CA ASP A 140 -10.33 -2.86 24.28
C ASP A 140 -10.65 -3.08 22.78
N ILE A 141 -9.60 -3.41 22.01
CA ILE A 141 -9.68 -3.60 20.55
C ILE A 141 -10.27 -4.97 20.24
N GLU A 142 -11.24 -5.00 19.36
CA GLU A 142 -11.81 -6.20 18.73
C GLU A 142 -11.23 -6.42 17.33
N TRP A 143 -11.16 -5.34 16.54
CA TRP A 143 -10.79 -5.36 15.13
C TRP A 143 -9.83 -4.21 14.80
N PHE A 144 -8.94 -4.40 13.83
CA PHE A 144 -7.94 -3.38 13.48
C PHE A 144 -8.46 -2.37 12.47
N VAL A 145 -8.97 -2.87 11.34
CA VAL A 145 -9.51 -2.05 10.26
C VAL A 145 -10.86 -2.63 9.86
N ARG A 146 -11.83 -1.76 9.59
CA ARG A 146 -13.16 -2.14 9.13
C ARG A 146 -13.56 -1.26 7.96
N VAL A 147 -13.93 -1.88 6.84
CA VAL A 147 -14.34 -1.18 5.63
C VAL A 147 -15.86 -1.24 5.52
N LYS A 148 -16.53 -0.11 5.77
CA LYS A 148 -17.98 0.03 5.58
C LYS A 148 -18.36 0.33 4.13
N GLY A 149 -17.46 0.95 3.39
CA GLY A 149 -17.61 1.30 1.98
C GLY A 149 -16.29 1.79 1.39
N GLY A 150 -16.10 1.54 0.08
CA GLY A 150 -14.88 1.83 -0.65
C GLY A 150 -13.75 0.85 -0.35
N ASP A 151 -12.53 1.35 -0.20
CA ASP A 151 -11.32 0.53 -0.06
C ASP A 151 -10.24 1.22 0.78
N VAL A 152 -9.34 0.40 1.32
CA VAL A 152 -8.16 0.84 2.07
C VAL A 152 -6.95 -0.02 1.78
N LYS A 153 -5.79 0.64 1.61
CA LYS A 153 -4.48 0.01 1.50
C LYS A 153 -3.71 0.23 2.79
N LEU A 154 -3.22 -0.86 3.38
CA LEU A 154 -2.33 -0.87 4.52
C LEU A 154 -0.91 -1.14 3.99
N VAL A 155 0.02 -0.20 4.19
CA VAL A 155 1.40 -0.32 3.72
C VAL A 155 2.36 -0.22 4.88
N ASP A 156 3.25 -1.20 5.03
CA ASP A 156 4.23 -1.23 6.13
C ASP A 156 3.61 -1.01 7.53
N ILE A 157 2.55 -1.76 7.83
CA ILE A 157 1.84 -1.73 9.11
C ILE A 157 2.33 -2.84 10.04
N GLY A 158 2.78 -2.47 11.24
CA GLY A 158 3.01 -3.42 12.33
C GLY A 158 1.72 -3.65 13.11
N ILE A 159 1.41 -4.90 13.45
CA ILE A 159 0.30 -5.27 14.34
C ILE A 159 0.87 -6.08 15.49
N ALA A 160 0.58 -5.64 16.72
CA ALA A 160 1.01 -6.31 17.93
C ALA A 160 -0.16 -6.42 18.90
N CYS A 161 -0.59 -7.65 19.18
CA CYS A 161 -1.70 -7.91 20.08
C CYS A 161 -1.56 -9.21 20.85
N ARG A 162 -2.45 -9.41 21.83
CA ARG A 162 -2.53 -10.64 22.62
C ARG A 162 -3.92 -11.23 22.48
N VAL A 163 -4.01 -12.49 22.05
CA VAL A 163 -5.26 -13.25 21.89
C VAL A 163 -5.10 -14.57 22.63
N ASP A 164 -6.00 -14.89 23.56
CA ASP A 164 -5.96 -16.12 24.37
C ASP A 164 -4.57 -16.42 24.95
N ASP A 165 -3.95 -15.42 25.57
CA ASP A 165 -2.60 -15.45 26.14
C ASP A 165 -1.43 -15.65 25.16
N LYS A 166 -1.70 -15.68 23.85
CA LYS A 166 -0.67 -15.73 22.82
C LYS A 166 -0.38 -14.34 22.27
N ASP A 167 0.90 -14.03 22.21
CA ASP A 167 1.39 -12.80 21.60
C ASP A 167 1.41 -12.98 20.08
N ILE A 168 0.72 -12.10 19.38
CA ILE A 168 0.63 -12.06 17.92
C ILE A 168 1.39 -10.83 17.43
N LEU A 169 2.37 -11.07 16.57
CA LEU A 169 3.11 -10.05 15.84
C LEU A 169 2.93 -10.30 14.35
N LYS A 170 2.39 -9.31 13.64
CA LYS A 170 2.21 -9.36 12.18
C LYS A 170 2.77 -8.10 11.55
N LYS A 171 3.68 -8.24 10.58
CA LYS A 171 4.09 -7.16 9.69
C LYS A 171 3.30 -7.27 8.39
N VAL A 172 2.50 -6.26 8.09
CA VAL A 172 1.78 -6.11 6.82
C VAL A 172 2.64 -5.27 5.90
N LYS A 173 3.17 -5.88 4.83
CA LYS A 173 3.96 -5.16 3.82
C LYS A 173 3.04 -4.36 2.90
N PHE A 174 2.05 -5.04 2.35
CA PHE A 174 0.95 -4.42 1.62
C PHE A 174 -0.30 -5.29 1.75
N LEU A 175 -1.42 -4.68 2.14
CA LEU A 175 -2.73 -5.32 2.18
C LEU A 175 -3.77 -4.33 1.68
N TRP A 176 -4.50 -4.72 0.64
CA TRP A 176 -5.62 -3.97 0.11
C TRP A 176 -6.92 -4.64 0.48
N ILE A 177 -7.77 -3.94 1.24
CA ILE A 177 -9.10 -4.39 1.64
C ILE A 177 -10.14 -3.58 0.86
N ILE A 178 -11.00 -4.27 0.13
CA ILE A 178 -12.00 -3.69 -0.75
C ILE A 178 -13.38 -4.12 -0.24
N GLY A 179 -14.23 -3.15 0.11
CA GLY A 179 -15.55 -3.40 0.70
C GLY A 179 -16.60 -3.93 -0.29
N THR A 180 -16.27 -4.03 -1.58
CA THR A 180 -17.13 -4.58 -2.64
C THR A 180 -16.57 -5.87 -3.21
N ASN A 181 -17.45 -6.75 -3.66
CA ASN A 181 -17.12 -7.95 -4.43
C ASN A 181 -17.73 -7.92 -5.84
N SER A 182 -18.20 -6.75 -6.27
CA SER A 182 -18.77 -6.57 -7.61
C SER A 182 -17.72 -6.76 -8.68
N ALA A 183 -17.99 -7.65 -9.63
CA ALA A 183 -17.12 -7.89 -10.79
C ALA A 183 -16.78 -6.60 -11.56
N GLU A 184 -17.65 -5.60 -11.62
CA GLU A 184 -17.39 -4.35 -12.34
C GLU A 184 -16.18 -3.57 -11.76
N PHE A 185 -15.96 -3.65 -10.45
CA PHE A 185 -14.81 -3.04 -9.79
C PHE A 185 -13.50 -3.73 -10.20
N PHE A 186 -13.52 -5.04 -10.43
CA PHE A 186 -12.33 -5.84 -10.74
C PHE A 186 -12.07 -5.91 -12.25
N SER A 187 -11.99 -4.75 -12.88
CA SER A 187 -11.61 -4.61 -14.29
C SER A 187 -10.15 -4.21 -14.43
N GLU A 188 -9.55 -4.54 -15.58
CA GLU A 188 -8.15 -4.20 -15.90
C GLU A 188 -7.90 -2.68 -15.83
N ASN A 189 -8.85 -1.86 -16.29
CA ASN A 189 -8.72 -0.41 -16.26
C ASN A 189 -8.67 0.14 -14.82
N VAL A 190 -9.51 -0.38 -13.93
CA VAL A 190 -9.52 0.02 -12.51
C VAL A 190 -8.20 -0.41 -11.84
N ALA A 191 -7.69 -1.60 -12.14
CA ALA A 191 -6.38 -2.04 -11.67
C ALA A 191 -5.27 -1.07 -12.08
N LYS A 192 -5.21 -0.71 -13.37
CA LYS A 192 -4.21 0.24 -13.89
C LYS A 192 -4.33 1.63 -13.28
N GLN A 193 -5.55 2.11 -13.04
CA GLN A 193 -5.79 3.39 -12.37
C GLN A 193 -5.25 3.40 -10.94
N HIS A 194 -5.56 2.38 -10.13
CA HIS A 194 -5.04 2.28 -8.77
C HIS A 194 -3.52 2.13 -8.72
N ALA A 195 -2.93 1.36 -9.64
CA ALA A 195 -1.47 1.25 -9.78
C ALA A 195 -0.83 2.61 -10.07
N THR A 196 -1.42 3.36 -11.01
CA THR A 196 -0.97 4.70 -11.38
C THR A 196 -1.00 5.66 -10.19
N GLN A 197 -2.12 5.67 -9.46
CA GLN A 197 -2.27 6.50 -8.26
C GLN A 197 -1.28 6.14 -7.16
N ASP A 198 -1.01 4.85 -6.94
CA ASP A 198 -0.05 4.42 -5.93
C ASP A 198 1.38 4.87 -6.28
N VAL A 199 1.83 4.63 -7.52
CA VAL A 199 3.17 5.07 -7.96
C VAL A 199 3.28 6.59 -7.89
N GLN A 200 2.28 7.32 -8.37
CA GLN A 200 2.25 8.79 -8.29
C GLN A 200 2.31 9.28 -6.84
N ARG A 201 1.51 8.69 -5.93
CA ARG A 201 1.53 9.04 -4.50
C ARG A 201 2.94 8.93 -3.91
N TYR A 202 3.69 7.87 -4.22
CA TYR A 202 5.06 7.72 -3.73
C TYR A 202 6.03 8.69 -4.40
N LEU A 203 5.96 8.86 -5.73
CA LEU A 203 6.82 9.82 -6.44
C LEU A 203 6.64 11.26 -5.92
N THR A 204 5.41 11.70 -5.69
CA THR A 204 5.13 13.03 -5.12
C THR A 204 5.73 13.19 -3.71
N ARG A 205 5.77 12.13 -2.90
CA ARG A 205 6.40 12.14 -1.58
C ARG A 205 7.92 12.07 -1.60
N LEU A 206 8.52 11.66 -2.71
CA LEU A 206 9.95 11.67 -2.89
C LEU A 206 10.47 13.08 -3.20
N ILE A 207 9.66 13.97 -3.79
CA ILE A 207 10.07 15.35 -4.14
C ILE A 207 10.79 16.08 -2.98
N PRO A 208 10.32 16.03 -1.71
CA PRO A 208 11.00 16.68 -0.60
C PRO A 208 12.23 15.93 -0.07
N LYS A 209 12.47 14.69 -0.53
CA LYS A 209 13.54 13.78 -0.06
C LYS A 209 14.60 13.48 -1.13
N ILE A 210 14.52 14.08 -2.31
CA ILE A 210 15.49 13.86 -3.38
C ILE A 210 16.86 14.35 -2.89
N PRO A 211 17.90 13.49 -2.90
CA PRO A 211 19.25 13.94 -2.59
C PRO A 211 19.64 15.14 -3.45
N ILE A 212 20.28 16.14 -2.85
CA ILE A 212 20.70 17.37 -3.56
C ILE A 212 21.52 17.03 -4.81
N SER A 213 22.32 15.96 -4.78
CA SER A 213 23.08 15.49 -5.95
C SER A 213 22.19 15.13 -7.15
N LEU A 214 21.08 14.43 -6.94
CA LEU A 214 20.11 14.07 -7.99
C LEU A 214 19.37 15.31 -8.50
N LEU A 215 19.04 16.26 -7.61
CA LEU A 215 18.50 17.56 -8.02
C LEU A 215 19.49 18.32 -8.90
N MET A 216 20.77 18.34 -8.52
CA MET A 216 21.82 19.02 -9.27
C MET A 216 22.04 18.38 -10.66
N GLU A 217 22.06 17.05 -10.75
CA GLU A 217 22.16 16.32 -12.02
C GLU A 217 20.98 16.64 -12.94
N SER A 218 19.77 16.70 -12.38
CA SER A 218 18.55 17.04 -13.13
C SER A 218 18.57 18.47 -13.66
N ILE A 219 19.06 19.42 -12.83
CA ILE A 219 19.26 20.81 -13.21
C ILE A 219 20.30 20.91 -14.33
N GLU A 220 21.40 20.17 -14.24
CA GLU A 220 22.46 20.17 -15.25
C GLU A 220 21.96 19.62 -16.59
N TYR A 221 21.23 18.51 -16.57
CA TYR A 221 20.59 17.96 -17.76
C TYR A 221 19.57 18.93 -18.37
N TYR A 222 18.76 19.58 -17.53
CA TYR A 222 17.83 20.63 -17.97
C TYR A 222 18.56 21.80 -18.64
N TYR A 223 19.68 22.25 -18.09
CA TYR A 223 20.51 23.29 -18.70
C TYR A 223 21.07 22.87 -20.06
N GLN A 224 21.45 21.59 -20.23
CA GLN A 224 21.91 21.08 -21.51
C GLN A 224 20.80 21.09 -22.57
N LEU A 225 19.57 20.73 -22.21
CA LEU A 225 18.40 20.80 -23.09
C LEU A 225 18.12 22.23 -23.55
N VAL A 226 18.05 23.19 -22.62
CA VAL A 226 17.74 24.59 -22.94
C VAL A 226 18.81 25.25 -23.82
N ARG A 227 20.03 24.72 -23.82
CA ARG A 227 21.13 25.19 -24.70
C ARG A 227 21.07 24.62 -26.12
N LYS A 228 20.25 23.61 -26.41
CA LYS A 228 20.08 23.11 -27.78
C LYS A 228 19.36 24.16 -28.62
N LYS A 229 19.83 24.34 -29.87
CA LYS A 229 19.18 25.25 -30.84
C LYS A 229 17.76 24.83 -31.20
N GLU A 230 17.51 23.53 -31.23
CA GLU A 230 16.19 22.92 -31.39
C GLU A 230 16.05 21.80 -30.35
N ILE A 231 14.93 21.81 -29.63
CA ILE A 231 14.57 20.78 -28.67
C ILE A 231 13.48 19.93 -29.32
N MET A 232 13.76 18.65 -29.53
CA MET A 232 12.80 17.70 -30.10
C MET A 232 11.89 17.15 -29.00
N GLU A 233 10.66 16.76 -29.35
CA GLU A 233 9.72 16.12 -28.41
C GLU A 233 10.35 14.88 -27.74
N GLU A 234 11.11 14.07 -28.49
CA GLU A 234 11.85 12.93 -27.96
C GLU A 234 12.89 13.30 -26.89
N ASP A 235 13.52 14.48 -26.99
CA ASP A 235 14.48 14.97 -26.00
C ASP A 235 13.77 15.32 -24.69
N VAL A 236 12.57 15.92 -24.79
CA VAL A 236 11.71 16.23 -23.65
C VAL A 236 11.18 14.95 -23.02
N LEU A 237 10.72 14.00 -23.81
CA LEU A 237 10.26 12.70 -23.33
C LEU A 237 11.38 11.93 -22.62
N LYS A 238 12.60 11.91 -23.18
CA LYS A 238 13.78 11.32 -22.51
C LYS A 238 14.11 12.00 -21.19
N PHE A 239 14.01 13.34 -21.13
CA PHE A 239 14.23 14.08 -19.90
C PHE A 239 13.22 13.70 -18.81
N LEU A 240 11.93 13.68 -19.16
CA LEU A 240 10.85 13.36 -18.23
C LEU A 240 10.87 11.88 -17.81
N LEU A 241 11.29 11.00 -18.72
CA LEU A 241 11.57 9.60 -18.41
C LEU A 241 12.69 9.51 -17.37
N ASN A 242 13.80 10.21 -17.54
CA ASN A 242 14.93 10.12 -16.60
C ASN A 242 14.71 10.87 -15.29
N HIS A 243 13.75 11.82 -15.25
CA HIS A 243 13.47 12.65 -14.07
C HIS A 243 11.96 12.61 -13.69
N PRO A 244 11.42 11.45 -13.29
CA PRO A 244 9.99 11.25 -12.97
C PRO A 244 9.40 12.28 -12.02
N PHE A 245 10.19 12.71 -11.04
CA PHE A 245 9.74 13.56 -9.95
C PHE A 245 9.45 15.01 -10.37
N MET A 246 9.94 15.44 -11.54
CA MET A 246 9.61 16.75 -12.11
C MET A 246 8.16 16.80 -12.59
N LEU A 247 7.60 15.66 -13.02
CA LEU A 247 6.19 15.55 -13.44
C LEU A 247 5.21 15.57 -12.26
N SER A 248 5.67 15.28 -11.05
CA SER A 248 4.82 15.25 -9.85
C SER A 248 4.64 16.62 -9.17
N LEU A 249 5.26 17.68 -9.68
CA LEU A 249 5.18 19.04 -9.11
C LEU A 249 3.84 19.75 -9.40
N ASP A 250 3.11 19.33 -10.44
CA ASP A 250 1.89 20.02 -10.90
C ASP A 250 0.57 19.41 -10.39
N ILE A 251 0.62 18.47 -9.44
CA ILE A 251 -0.58 17.76 -8.96
C ILE A 251 -0.90 18.13 -7.51
N GLU A 252 -1.81 19.09 -7.32
CA GLU A 252 -2.55 19.22 -6.06
C GLU A 252 -3.49 18.02 -5.90
N GLN A 253 -3.07 17.02 -5.12
CA GLN A 253 -3.98 15.98 -4.64
C GLN A 253 -4.23 16.16 -3.15
N LEU A 254 -5.50 16.40 -2.80
CA LEU A 254 -6.01 16.35 -1.44
C LEU A 254 -6.10 14.89 -0.99
N PHE A 255 -5.08 14.40 -0.29
CA PHE A 255 -5.16 13.12 0.40
C PHE A 255 -6.02 13.28 1.65
N TYR A 256 -7.22 12.68 1.64
CA TYR A 256 -8.01 12.56 2.87
C TYR A 256 -7.31 11.59 3.81
N LYS A 257 -6.82 12.08 4.95
CA LYS A 257 -6.35 11.19 6.02
C LYS A 257 -7.55 10.41 6.55
N PRO A 258 -7.47 9.07 6.66
CA PRO A 258 -8.54 8.30 7.26
C PRO A 258 -8.78 8.79 8.69
N LYS A 259 -10.05 8.94 9.06
CA LYS A 259 -10.40 9.38 10.42
C LYS A 259 -10.04 8.28 11.41
N LEU A 260 -9.30 8.65 12.46
CA LEU A 260 -9.23 7.84 13.66
C LEU A 260 -10.65 7.66 14.18
N SER A 261 -11.00 6.46 14.65
CA SER A 261 -12.25 6.29 15.38
C SER A 261 -12.22 7.16 16.65
N GLU A 262 -13.39 7.58 17.14
CA GLU A 262 -13.61 8.73 18.06
C GLU A 262 -12.88 8.71 19.43
N LYS A 263 -11.95 7.76 19.68
CA LYS A 263 -11.34 7.50 20.99
C LYS A 263 -9.82 7.60 21.06
N TYR A 264 -9.11 7.95 19.99
CA TYR A 264 -7.65 7.78 19.94
C TYR A 264 -6.88 9.07 19.69
N VAL A 265 -5.82 9.25 20.48
CA VAL A 265 -4.84 10.34 20.37
C VAL A 265 -3.50 9.70 20.00
N PRO A 266 -2.78 10.18 18.97
CA PRO A 266 -1.41 9.78 18.71
C PRO A 266 -0.53 10.12 19.93
N ASP A 267 0.42 9.24 20.30
CA ASP A 267 1.48 9.58 21.26
C ASP A 267 2.37 10.72 20.72
#